data_AF-A0A1D6FN67-F1
#
_entry.id   AF-A0A1D6FN67-F1
#
_cell.length_a   1.000
_cell.length_b   1.000
_cell.length_c   1.000
_cell.angle_alpha   90.00
_cell.angle_beta   90.00
_cell.angle_gamma   90.00
#
_symmetry.space_group_name_H-M   'P 1'
#
loop_
_entity.id
_entity.type
_entity.pdbx_description
1 polymer ?
#
loop_
_entity_poly.entity_id
_entity_poly.type
_entity_poly.pdbx_seq_one_letter_code
_entity_poly.pdbx_strand_id
1 'polypeptide(L)'
;MASSRCFENPPVLEPASGGGEVVDDFGGQKAYVSGSAGSKAAVVLISDAFGFEAPNLRKIADKVASLGYFVVVPDFLHGDPYDPSNNAHSNPGTWIQSHNPQTAFEEAKPVIAAIKEKGVSSIGAAGYCWGAKVDHFVKVFPGVAHGWAVRYSDDDAAAVTSAEEALRDMSHWFNKYLN
;
A
#
# COMPACT_ATOMS: atom_id res chain seq x y z
N MET A 1 7.87 12.08 11.26
CA MET A 1 7.47 12.99 10.17
C MET A 1 7.91 12.36 8.86
N ALA A 2 7.08 12.38 7.81
CA ALA A 2 7.51 11.99 6.47
C ALA A 2 8.66 12.92 6.04
N SER A 3 9.83 12.36 5.73
CA SER A 3 10.96 13.12 5.19
C SER A 3 10.64 13.63 3.79
N SER A 4 11.32 14.69 3.30
CA SER A 4 11.19 15.18 1.91
C SER A 4 11.33 14.07 0.86
N ARG A 5 12.09 13.01 1.17
CA ARG A 5 12.31 11.82 0.34
C ARG A 5 11.06 10.98 0.08
N CYS A 6 9.96 11.21 0.81
CA CYS A 6 8.67 10.56 0.53
C CYS A 6 8.14 10.83 -0.88
N PHE A 7 8.52 11.97 -1.47
CA PHE A 7 8.00 12.47 -2.75
C PHE A 7 9.01 12.39 -3.90
N GLU A 8 10.13 11.70 -3.69
CA GLU A 8 11.16 11.51 -4.72
C GLU A 8 10.98 10.16 -5.43
N ASN A 9 11.52 10.08 -6.66
CA ASN A 9 11.47 8.90 -7.53
C ASN A 9 10.04 8.40 -7.78
N PRO A 10 9.19 9.20 -8.45
CA PRO A 10 7.84 8.77 -8.82
C PRO A 10 7.90 7.50 -9.69
N PRO A 11 7.09 6.47 -9.40
CA PRO A 11 6.96 5.33 -10.30
C PRO A 11 6.23 5.73 -11.58
N VAL A 12 6.46 4.99 -12.66
CA VAL A 12 5.56 5.03 -13.82
C VAL A 12 4.29 4.28 -13.44
N LEU A 13 3.14 4.96 -13.48
CA LEU A 13 1.85 4.36 -13.14
C LEU A 13 1.39 3.42 -14.26
N GLU A 14 0.85 2.27 -13.87
CA GLU A 14 0.35 1.25 -14.79
C GLU A 14 -0.99 0.71 -14.28
N PRO A 15 -2.13 1.32 -14.70
CA PRO A 15 -3.47 0.92 -14.23
C PRO A 15 -3.85 -0.52 -14.57
N ALA A 16 -3.18 -1.14 -15.55
CA ALA A 16 -3.37 -2.53 -15.95
C ALA A 16 -2.47 -3.53 -15.19
N SER A 17 -1.59 -3.04 -14.31
CA SER A 17 -0.69 -3.91 -13.54
C SER A 17 -1.41 -4.70 -12.46
N GLY A 18 -0.85 -5.87 -12.13
CA GLY A 18 -1.38 -6.80 -11.13
C GLY A 18 -2.24 -7.94 -11.73
N GLY A 19 -2.45 -8.99 -10.95
CA GLY A 19 -3.28 -10.16 -11.29
C GLY A 19 -4.65 -10.21 -10.61
N GLY A 20 -4.94 -9.24 -9.74
CA GLY A 20 -6.22 -9.03 -9.06
C GLY A 20 -7.18 -8.17 -9.88
N GLU A 21 -8.17 -7.59 -9.21
CA GLU A 21 -9.22 -6.80 -9.84
C GLU A 21 -9.36 -5.42 -9.19
N VAL A 22 -9.74 -4.41 -9.98
CA VAL A 22 -10.15 -3.10 -9.47
C VAL A 22 -11.66 -3.09 -9.33
N VAL A 23 -12.14 -2.78 -8.13
CA VAL A 23 -13.56 -2.59 -7.81
C VAL A 23 -13.84 -1.11 -7.56
N ASP A 24 -14.95 -0.61 -8.09
CA ASP A 24 -15.32 0.81 -7.95
C ASP A 24 -15.81 1.16 -6.54
N ASP A 25 -16.31 0.17 -5.80
CA ASP A 25 -16.79 0.35 -4.43
C ASP A 25 -16.43 -0.83 -3.53
N PHE A 26 -15.56 -0.57 -2.56
CA PHE A 26 -15.23 -1.43 -1.45
C PHE A 26 -15.27 -0.60 -0.16
N GLY A 27 -16.44 -0.58 0.50
CA GLY A 27 -16.62 0.22 1.71
C GLY A 27 -16.56 1.73 1.43
N GLY A 28 -17.07 2.17 0.28
CA GLY A 28 -17.11 3.56 -0.16
C GLY A 28 -15.85 4.03 -0.88
N GLN A 29 -14.86 3.15 -1.09
CA GLN A 29 -13.61 3.46 -1.77
C GLN A 29 -13.43 2.61 -3.02
N LYS A 30 -12.92 3.19 -4.10
CA LYS A 30 -12.32 2.39 -5.17
C LYS A 30 -11.15 1.60 -4.59
N ALA A 31 -10.98 0.35 -4.99
CA ALA A 31 -9.91 -0.49 -4.44
C ALA A 31 -9.39 -1.49 -5.47
N TYR A 32 -8.12 -1.85 -5.33
CA TYR A 32 -7.59 -3.07 -5.93
C TYR A 32 -7.70 -4.21 -4.92
N VAL A 33 -8.27 -5.33 -5.33
CA VAL A 33 -8.44 -6.52 -4.48
C VAL A 33 -7.76 -7.73 -5.11
N SER A 34 -7.17 -8.58 -4.26
CA SER A 34 -6.47 -9.79 -4.69
C SER A 34 -6.64 -10.91 -3.66
N GLY A 35 -6.57 -12.15 -4.13
CA GLY A 35 -6.75 -13.34 -3.29
C GLY A 35 -8.20 -13.77 -3.11
N SER A 36 -8.40 -14.92 -2.46
CA SER A 36 -9.72 -15.53 -2.31
C SER A 36 -10.58 -14.78 -1.30
N ALA A 37 -11.83 -14.48 -1.67
CA ALA A 37 -12.81 -13.91 -0.75
C ALA A 37 -13.19 -14.86 0.41
N GLY A 38 -12.85 -16.16 0.32
CA GLY A 38 -13.04 -17.14 1.39
C GLY A 38 -11.85 -17.26 2.36
N SER A 39 -10.82 -16.43 2.20
CA SER A 39 -9.64 -16.43 3.09
C SER A 39 -10.04 -16.11 4.53
N LYS A 40 -9.38 -16.75 5.50
CA LYS A 40 -9.66 -16.54 6.94
C LYS A 40 -9.00 -15.30 7.51
N ALA A 41 -7.96 -14.79 6.84
CA ALA A 41 -7.26 -13.58 7.21
C ALA A 41 -7.26 -12.59 6.04
N ALA A 42 -7.32 -11.30 6.35
CA ALA A 42 -7.23 -10.24 5.36
C ALA A 42 -6.14 -9.22 5.69
N VAL A 43 -5.64 -8.54 4.66
CA VAL A 43 -4.65 -7.46 4.77
C VAL A 43 -5.17 -6.24 4.03
N VAL A 44 -5.18 -5.09 4.72
CA VAL A 44 -5.33 -3.77 4.09
C VAL A 44 -3.93 -3.23 3.79
N LEU A 45 -3.61 -3.07 2.51
CA LEU A 45 -2.36 -2.46 2.07
C LEU A 45 -2.61 -1.01 1.67
N ILE A 46 -1.88 -0.08 2.29
CA ILE A 46 -2.04 1.36 2.08
C ILE A 46 -0.93 1.85 1.13
N SER A 47 -1.32 2.50 0.04
CA SER A 47 -0.38 3.07 -0.93
C SER A 47 0.47 4.17 -0.30
N ASP A 48 1.61 4.46 -0.94
CA ASP A 48 2.29 5.73 -0.68
C ASP A 48 1.61 6.88 -1.46
N ALA A 49 2.25 8.06 -1.49
CA ALA A 49 1.71 9.25 -2.11
C ALA A 49 1.46 9.11 -3.63
N PHE A 50 2.04 8.12 -4.30
CA PHE A 50 1.88 7.91 -5.75
C PHE A 50 0.67 7.03 -6.09
N GLY A 51 -0.06 6.55 -5.08
CA GLY A 51 -1.31 5.84 -5.27
C GLY A 51 -1.15 4.36 -5.63
N PHE A 52 -2.31 3.72 -5.77
CA PHE A 52 -2.40 2.27 -5.90
C PHE A 52 -2.22 1.72 -7.32
N GLU A 53 -2.05 2.61 -8.30
CA GLU A 53 -1.68 2.26 -9.68
C GLU A 53 -0.16 2.09 -9.86
N ALA A 54 0.61 2.30 -8.79
CA ALA A 54 2.03 1.97 -8.76
C ALA A 54 2.21 0.44 -8.90
N PRO A 55 2.90 -0.06 -9.94
CA PRO A 55 2.88 -1.47 -10.30
C PRO A 55 3.45 -2.38 -9.20
N ASN A 56 4.48 -1.91 -8.48
CA ASN A 56 5.09 -2.67 -7.40
C ASN A 56 4.17 -2.86 -6.19
N LEU A 57 3.28 -1.90 -5.89
CA LEU A 57 2.30 -2.06 -4.82
C LEU A 57 1.31 -3.19 -5.13
N ARG A 58 0.83 -3.25 -6.37
CA ARG A 58 -0.09 -4.33 -6.81
C ARG A 58 0.60 -5.69 -6.87
N LYS A 59 1.86 -5.74 -7.34
CA LYS A 59 2.70 -6.95 -7.26
C LYS A 59 2.85 -7.44 -5.81
N ILE A 60 3.03 -6.53 -4.84
CA ILE A 60 3.07 -6.89 -3.42
C ILE A 60 1.72 -7.43 -2.96
N ALA A 61 0.61 -6.77 -3.32
CA ALA A 61 -0.73 -7.23 -2.99
C ALA A 61 -0.98 -8.66 -3.50
N ASP A 62 -0.58 -8.96 -4.74
CA ASP A 62 -0.72 -10.30 -5.32
C ASP A 62 0.18 -11.33 -4.64
N LYS A 63 1.42 -10.96 -4.29
CA LYS A 63 2.30 -11.83 -3.51
C LYS A 63 1.72 -12.14 -2.13
N VAL A 64 1.19 -11.15 -1.42
CA VAL A 64 0.53 -11.35 -0.13
C VAL A 64 -0.72 -12.23 -0.30
N ALA A 65 -1.52 -11.99 -1.35
CA ALA A 65 -2.68 -12.81 -1.65
C ALA A 65 -2.31 -14.29 -1.93
N SER A 66 -1.20 -14.52 -2.62
CA SER A 66 -0.69 -15.88 -2.88
C SER A 66 -0.30 -16.66 -1.61
N LEU A 67 -0.11 -15.97 -0.48
CA LEU A 67 0.13 -16.58 0.84
C LEU A 67 -1.16 -16.97 1.58
N GLY A 68 -2.33 -16.80 0.96
CA GLY A 68 -3.63 -17.19 1.51
C GLY A 68 -4.40 -16.08 2.22
N TYR A 69 -4.02 -14.82 2.00
CA TYR A 69 -4.73 -13.66 2.51
C TYR A 69 -5.71 -13.10 1.48
N PHE A 70 -6.83 -12.53 1.94
CA PHE A 70 -7.61 -11.60 1.13
C PHE A 70 -7.00 -10.20 1.25
N VAL A 71 -6.57 -9.60 0.16
CA VAL A 71 -5.84 -8.33 0.17
C VAL A 71 -6.70 -7.23 -0.45
N VAL A 72 -6.79 -6.09 0.22
CA VAL A 72 -7.47 -4.89 -0.25
C VAL A 72 -6.49 -3.73 -0.24
N VAL A 73 -6.39 -3.02 -1.36
CA VAL A 73 -5.63 -1.78 -1.53
C VAL A 73 -6.60 -0.65 -1.86
N PRO A 74 -7.13 0.08 -0.85
CA PRO A 74 -8.08 1.17 -1.09
C PRO A 74 -7.40 2.41 -1.68
N ASP A 75 -8.10 3.13 -2.55
CA ASP A 75 -7.69 4.41 -3.10
C ASP A 75 -8.09 5.57 -2.19
N PHE A 76 -7.39 5.72 -1.06
CA PHE A 76 -7.56 6.85 -0.14
C PHE A 76 -7.06 8.19 -0.70
N LEU A 77 -6.54 8.20 -1.93
CA LEU A 77 -6.15 9.41 -2.63
C LEU A 77 -7.24 9.87 -3.62
N HIS A 78 -8.32 9.09 -3.77
CA HIS A 78 -9.47 9.38 -4.63
C HIS A 78 -9.09 9.72 -6.08
N GLY A 79 -8.12 9.00 -6.64
CA GLY A 79 -7.60 9.25 -7.98
C GLY A 79 -6.73 10.50 -8.13
N ASP A 80 -6.30 11.12 -7.02
CA ASP A 80 -5.43 12.30 -6.99
C ASP A 80 -4.04 12.00 -6.35
N PRO A 81 -3.25 11.07 -6.92
CA PRO A 81 -1.91 10.79 -6.43
C PRO A 81 -0.98 12.01 -6.64
N TYR A 82 0.07 12.10 -5.81
CA TYR A 82 1.08 13.12 -5.97
C TYR A 82 1.81 12.95 -7.30
N ASP A 83 1.72 13.98 -8.15
CA ASP A 83 2.43 14.06 -9.41
C ASP A 83 3.33 15.31 -9.43
N PRO A 84 4.67 15.15 -9.39
CA PRO A 84 5.60 16.28 -9.42
C PRO A 84 5.60 17.03 -10.75
N SER A 85 5.08 16.44 -11.83
CA SER A 85 4.94 17.07 -13.15
C SER A 85 3.65 17.87 -13.30
N ASN A 86 2.66 17.65 -12.43
CA ASN A 86 1.41 18.38 -12.40
C ASN A 86 1.56 19.68 -11.58
N ASN A 87 1.32 20.81 -12.21
CA ASN A 87 1.40 22.14 -11.59
C ASN A 87 0.47 22.31 -10.37
N ALA A 88 -0.68 21.63 -10.30
CA ALA A 88 -1.59 21.68 -9.15
C ALA A 88 -1.04 20.94 -7.91
N HIS A 89 -0.20 19.91 -8.11
CA HIS A 89 0.30 19.03 -7.06
C HIS A 89 1.83 18.99 -6.97
N SER A 90 2.53 19.85 -7.71
CA SER A 90 4.00 19.89 -7.76
C SER A 90 4.66 20.15 -6.40
N ASN A 91 3.95 20.80 -5.45
CA ASN A 91 4.42 21.04 -4.10
C ASN A 91 3.92 19.96 -3.12
N PRO A 92 4.80 19.14 -2.54
CA PRO A 92 4.43 18.11 -1.57
C PRO A 92 3.68 18.64 -0.34
N GLY A 93 4.02 19.85 0.11
CA GLY A 93 3.43 20.45 1.31
C GLY A 93 1.95 20.79 1.11
N THR A 94 1.58 21.28 -0.07
CA THR A 94 0.17 21.57 -0.40
C THR A 94 -0.61 20.29 -0.64
N TRP A 95 0.00 19.31 -1.33
CA TRP A 95 -0.64 18.00 -1.55
C TRP A 95 -0.94 17.27 -0.23
N ILE A 96 -0.04 17.29 0.76
CA ILE A 96 -0.29 16.70 2.09
C ILE A 96 -1.47 17.36 2.81
N GLN A 97 -1.66 18.67 2.63
CA GLN A 97 -2.76 19.39 3.29
C GLN A 97 -4.13 18.95 2.74
N SER A 98 -4.23 18.71 1.43
CA SER A 98 -5.45 18.19 0.81
C SER A 98 -5.63 16.69 1.00
N HIS A 99 -4.54 15.93 1.19
CA HIS A 99 -4.53 14.47 1.38
C HIS A 99 -4.07 14.10 2.79
N ASN A 100 -4.76 14.61 3.80
CA ASN A 100 -4.42 14.34 5.19
C ASN A 100 -4.69 12.86 5.54
N PRO A 101 -3.68 12.10 6.00
CA PRO A 101 -3.86 10.71 6.45
C PRO A 101 -4.94 10.48 7.51
N GLN A 102 -5.32 11.51 8.26
CA GLN A 102 -6.41 11.40 9.24
C GLN A 102 -7.75 11.10 8.55
N THR A 103 -8.00 11.67 7.38
CA THR A 103 -9.21 11.40 6.59
C THR A 103 -9.21 9.94 6.14
N ALA A 104 -8.08 9.47 5.59
CA ALA A 104 -7.91 8.08 5.19
C ALA A 104 -8.11 7.08 6.32
N PHE A 105 -7.73 7.44 7.55
CA PHE A 105 -8.00 6.60 8.73
C PHE A 105 -9.50 6.44 9.00
N GLU A 106 -10.28 7.51 8.84
CA GLU A 106 -11.75 7.45 8.99
C GLU A 106 -12.38 6.64 7.85
N GLU A 107 -11.88 6.79 6.63
CA GLU A 107 -12.31 6.04 5.45
C GLU A 107 -11.91 4.56 5.48
N ALA A 108 -10.86 4.20 6.22
CA ALA A 108 -10.50 2.81 6.44
C ALA A 108 -11.54 2.04 7.27
N LYS A 109 -12.37 2.72 8.09
CA LYS A 109 -13.39 2.07 8.92
C LYS A 109 -14.44 1.31 8.10
N PRO A 110 -15.12 1.91 7.09
CA PRO A 110 -16.05 1.17 6.25
C PRO A 110 -15.36 0.11 5.37
N VAL A 111 -14.10 0.32 4.94
CA VAL A 111 -13.30 -0.72 4.28
C VAL A 111 -13.13 -1.94 5.20
N ILE A 112 -12.74 -1.73 6.45
CA ILE A 112 -12.57 -2.79 7.44
C ILE A 112 -13.91 -3.49 7.71
N ALA A 113 -15.02 -2.75 7.76
CA ALA A 113 -16.35 -3.34 7.91
C ALA A 113 -16.71 -4.26 6.74
N ALA A 114 -16.50 -3.81 5.49
CA ALA A 114 -16.73 -4.61 4.28
C ALA A 114 -15.84 -5.87 4.23
N ILE A 115 -14.61 -5.80 4.74
CA ILE A 115 -13.75 -6.98 4.91
C ILE A 115 -14.36 -7.97 5.93
N LYS A 116 -14.83 -7.48 7.09
CA LYS A 116 -15.44 -8.33 8.12
C LYS A 116 -16.70 -9.05 7.64
N GLU A 117 -17.51 -8.41 6.81
CA GLU A 117 -18.72 -9.02 6.23
C GLU A 117 -18.41 -10.25 5.35
N LYS A 118 -17.19 -10.36 4.82
CA LYS A 118 -16.74 -11.56 4.10
C LYS A 118 -16.42 -12.75 5.01
N GLY A 119 -16.54 -12.60 6.33
CA GLY A 119 -16.36 -13.69 7.30
C GLY A 119 -14.90 -13.97 7.66
N VAL A 120 -14.00 -13.00 7.47
CA VAL A 120 -12.62 -13.11 7.92
C VAL A 120 -12.53 -13.08 9.45
N SER A 121 -11.57 -13.81 10.00
CA SER A 121 -11.33 -13.93 11.45
C SER A 121 -10.29 -12.94 11.97
N SER A 122 -9.39 -12.46 11.10
CA SER A 122 -8.32 -11.53 11.43
C SER A 122 -8.08 -10.53 10.29
N ILE A 123 -7.67 -9.32 10.66
CA ILE A 123 -7.33 -8.26 9.70
C ILE A 123 -6.02 -7.62 10.16
N GLY A 124 -5.04 -7.58 9.26
CA GLY A 124 -3.83 -6.78 9.41
C GLY A 124 -3.86 -5.56 8.49
N ALA A 125 -2.97 -4.61 8.75
CA ALA A 125 -2.71 -3.50 7.85
C ALA A 125 -1.21 -3.28 7.71
N ALA A 126 -0.76 -2.91 6.51
CA ALA A 126 0.58 -2.38 6.27
C ALA A 126 0.50 -1.18 5.33
N GLY A 127 1.42 -0.24 5.48
CA GLY A 127 1.47 0.97 4.68
C GLY A 127 2.90 1.44 4.47
N TYR A 128 3.11 2.16 3.36
CA TYR A 128 4.42 2.65 2.95
C TYR A 128 4.44 4.19 2.95
N CYS A 129 5.49 4.79 3.48
CA CYS A 129 5.66 6.26 3.56
C CYS A 129 4.43 6.97 4.17
N TRP A 130 3.49 7.46 3.35
CA TRP A 130 2.30 8.19 3.75
C TRP A 130 1.35 7.33 4.61
N GLY A 131 1.24 6.03 4.29
CA GLY A 131 0.36 5.09 4.98
C GLY A 131 0.82 4.61 6.37
N ALA A 132 2.07 4.91 6.78
CA ALA A 132 2.66 4.39 8.01
C ALA A 132 2.48 5.32 9.22
N LYS A 133 1.22 5.56 9.65
CA LYS A 133 0.90 6.43 10.81
C LYS A 133 0.24 5.73 12.01
N VAL A 134 0.16 4.40 12.01
CA VAL A 134 -0.41 3.59 13.11
C VAL A 134 0.69 2.90 13.93
N ASP A 135 0.33 2.18 14.99
CA ASP A 135 1.30 1.37 15.75
C ASP A 135 1.99 0.36 14.81
N HIS A 136 3.32 0.30 14.85
CA HIS A 136 4.12 -0.20 13.73
C HIS A 136 5.39 -0.92 14.19
N PHE A 137 5.76 -1.97 13.46
CA PHE A 137 7.08 -2.59 13.54
C PHE A 137 8.00 -1.94 12.51
N VAL A 138 9.10 -1.34 12.97
CA VAL A 138 10.09 -0.69 12.10
C VAL A 138 11.37 -1.50 12.05
N LYS A 139 11.79 -1.86 10.85
CA LYS A 139 13.15 -2.32 10.56
C LYS A 139 13.84 -1.32 9.63
N VAL A 140 15.05 -0.91 9.99
CA VAL A 140 15.86 0.02 9.20
C VAL A 140 16.80 -0.77 8.31
N PHE A 141 16.78 -0.46 7.01
CA PHE A 141 17.65 -1.07 6.01
C PHE A 141 18.67 0.00 5.58
N PRO A 142 19.94 -0.09 6.01
CA PRO A 142 20.95 0.91 5.65
C PRO A 142 21.34 0.78 4.16
N GLY A 143 21.54 1.91 3.49
CA GLY A 143 22.06 1.95 2.12
C GLY A 143 21.02 1.94 1.00
N VAL A 144 19.72 1.88 1.32
CA VAL A 144 18.63 1.91 0.33
C VAL A 144 17.88 3.24 0.28
N ALA A 145 17.38 3.61 -0.91
CA ALA A 145 16.64 4.85 -1.15
C ALA A 145 15.27 4.87 -0.47
N HIS A 146 14.74 6.02 -0.08
CA HIS A 146 13.40 6.08 0.55
C HIS A 146 12.29 5.48 -0.35
N GLY A 147 11.35 4.77 0.25
CA GLY A 147 10.27 4.10 -0.50
C GLY A 147 10.71 2.86 -1.26
N TRP A 148 11.95 2.39 -1.09
CA TRP A 148 12.55 1.24 -1.78
C TRP A 148 11.70 -0.04 -1.75
N ALA A 149 10.84 -0.24 -0.75
CA ALA A 149 9.97 -1.43 -0.71
C ALA A 149 8.94 -1.45 -1.87
N VAL A 150 8.58 -0.27 -2.39
CA VAL A 150 7.56 -0.09 -3.45
C VAL A 150 8.08 0.69 -4.67
N ARG A 151 9.23 1.35 -4.59
CA ARG A 151 9.78 2.24 -5.65
C ARG A 151 11.16 1.83 -6.19
N TYR A 152 11.59 0.59 -5.98
CA TYR A 152 12.86 0.09 -6.49
C TYR A 152 12.82 -0.17 -8.00
N SER A 153 14.00 -0.08 -8.64
CA SER A 153 14.23 -0.57 -10.00
C SER A 153 14.57 -2.05 -9.97
N ASP A 154 14.02 -2.83 -10.89
CA ASP A 154 14.37 -4.25 -11.07
C ASP A 154 15.84 -4.42 -11.52
N ASP A 155 16.49 -3.37 -12.03
CA ASP A 155 17.91 -3.38 -12.44
C ASP A 155 18.88 -3.14 -11.27
N ASP A 156 18.40 -2.70 -10.10
CA ASP A 156 19.22 -2.49 -8.90
C ASP A 156 19.13 -3.70 -7.97
N ALA A 157 20.07 -4.63 -8.11
CA ALA A 157 20.09 -5.87 -7.35
C ALA A 157 20.11 -5.68 -5.82
N ALA A 158 20.72 -4.60 -5.31
CA ALA A 158 20.76 -4.30 -3.89
C ALA A 158 19.40 -3.80 -3.39
N ALA A 159 18.74 -2.95 -4.18
CA ALA A 159 17.38 -2.50 -3.90
C ALA A 159 16.37 -3.65 -3.99
N VAL A 160 16.47 -4.53 -4.99
CA VAL A 160 15.64 -5.74 -5.13
C VAL A 160 15.81 -6.67 -3.93
N THR A 161 17.06 -6.97 -3.53
CA THR A 161 17.33 -7.84 -2.38
C THR A 161 16.69 -7.28 -1.12
N SER A 162 16.84 -5.97 -0.90
CA SER A 162 16.23 -5.31 0.25
C SER A 162 14.70 -5.38 0.15
N ALA A 163 14.11 -5.05 -1.00
CA ALA A 163 12.67 -5.12 -1.30
C ALA A 163 12.07 -6.48 -0.94
N GLU A 164 12.73 -7.55 -1.35
CA GLU A 164 12.34 -8.91 -1.00
C GLU A 164 12.44 -9.20 0.49
N GLU A 165 13.48 -8.71 1.17
CA GLU A 165 13.64 -8.87 2.61
C GLU A 165 12.52 -8.16 3.40
N ALA A 166 12.14 -6.92 3.05
CA ALA A 166 10.99 -6.27 3.66
C ALA A 166 9.68 -7.04 3.42
N LEU A 167 9.47 -7.54 2.20
CA LEU A 167 8.29 -8.35 1.91
C LEU A 167 8.26 -9.61 2.79
N ARG A 168 9.40 -10.30 2.92
CA ARG A 168 9.52 -11.49 3.79
C ARG A 168 9.26 -11.16 5.26
N ASP A 169 9.81 -10.07 5.76
CA ASP A 169 9.60 -9.63 7.14
C ASP A 169 8.13 -9.28 7.40
N MET A 170 7.48 -8.56 6.47
CA MET A 170 6.05 -8.23 6.53
C MET A 170 5.20 -9.50 6.53
N SER A 171 5.45 -10.42 5.59
CA SER A 171 4.75 -11.70 5.51
C SER A 171 4.94 -12.55 6.76
N HIS A 172 6.16 -12.60 7.33
CA HIS A 172 6.43 -13.31 8.57
C HIS A 172 5.67 -12.71 9.76
N TRP A 173 5.59 -11.38 9.84
CA TRP A 173 4.79 -10.69 10.84
C TRP A 173 3.30 -11.06 10.69
N PHE A 174 2.73 -10.99 9.49
CA PHE A 174 1.34 -11.37 9.25
C PHE A 174 1.08 -12.84 9.59
N ASN A 175 1.96 -13.76 9.17
CA ASN A 175 1.82 -15.17 9.51
C ASN A 175 1.86 -15.43 11.02
N LYS A 176 2.66 -14.67 11.77
CA LYS A 176 2.80 -14.84 13.22
C LYS A 176 1.58 -14.32 14.00
N TYR A 177 0.92 -13.27 13.51
CA TYR A 177 -0.09 -12.54 14.28
C TYR A 177 -1.51 -12.63 13.71
N LEU A 178 -1.69 -13.03 12.45
CA LEU A 178 -3.00 -13.11 11.80
C LEU A 178 -3.47 -14.55 11.52
N ASN A 179 -2.57 -15.55 11.54
CA ASN A 179 -2.90 -16.96 11.34
C ASN A 179 -2.97 -17.72 12.67
#